data_AF-A0A482X0G7-F1
#
_entry.id   AF-A0A482X0G7-F1
#
_cell.length_a   1.000
_cell.length_b   1.000
_cell.length_c   1.000
_cell.angle_alpha   90.00
_cell.angle_beta   90.00
_cell.angle_gamma   90.00
#
_symmetry.space_group_name_H-M   'P 1'
#
loop_
_entity.id
_entity.type
_entity.pdbx_description
1 polymer ?
#
loop_
_entity_poly.entity_id
_entity_poly.type
_entity_poly.pdbx_seq_one_letter_code
_entity_poly.pdbx_strand_id
1 'polypeptide(L)'
;MIQYDLLDFQVLRESTQHNDDTTAIRERTEDLRETMETVSALSSDRLGALEQALALAEHFGETHAGLSAWLDDTERHVAMLALPALRPDLIAAQQDKHELLVHAVNEQRPLVDKLNKTGEALIK
;
A
#
# COMPACT_ATOMS: atom_id res chain seq x y z
N MET A 1 -33.48 -69.99 2.98
CA MET A 1 -34.31 -68.77 2.91
C MET A 1 -33.75 -67.72 3.88
N ILE A 2 -33.86 -67.91 5.20
CA ILE A 2 -33.40 -66.95 6.23
C ILE A 2 -31.93 -66.49 6.09
N GLN A 3 -31.00 -67.39 5.74
CA GLN A 3 -29.58 -67.05 5.63
C GLN A 3 -29.24 -66.21 4.39
N TYR A 4 -30.02 -66.33 3.31
CA TYR A 4 -29.87 -65.50 2.12
C TYR A 4 -30.41 -64.09 2.37
N ASP A 5 -31.56 -63.98 3.06
CA ASP A 5 -32.15 -62.69 3.43
C ASP A 5 -31.23 -61.87 4.36
N LEU A 6 -30.48 -62.54 5.25
CA LEU A 6 -29.52 -61.89 6.16
C LEU A 6 -28.29 -61.35 5.41
N LEU A 7 -27.83 -62.06 4.37
CA LEU A 7 -26.68 -61.67 3.56
C LEU A 7 -27.04 -60.46 2.68
N ASP A 8 -28.22 -60.46 2.05
CA ASP A 8 -28.72 -59.32 1.28
C ASP A 8 -28.88 -58.07 2.17
N PHE A 9 -29.39 -58.24 3.40
CA PHE A 9 -29.50 -57.12 4.36
C PHE A 9 -28.12 -56.58 4.76
N GLN A 10 -27.13 -57.44 4.97
CA GLN A 10 -25.77 -57.02 5.30
C GLN A 10 -25.10 -56.28 4.13
N VAL A 11 -25.24 -56.78 2.90
CA VAL A 11 -24.73 -56.14 1.68
C VAL A 11 -25.39 -54.77 1.45
N LEU A 12 -26.71 -54.68 1.67
CA LEU A 12 -27.43 -53.41 1.57
C LEU A 12 -26.91 -52.39 2.61
N ARG A 13 -26.70 -52.82 3.86
CA ARG A 13 -26.16 -51.98 4.93
C ARG A 13 -24.73 -51.51 4.65
N GLU A 14 -23.87 -52.40 4.13
CA GLU A 14 -22.50 -52.05 3.75
C GLU A 14 -22.48 -51.07 2.56
N SER A 15 -23.39 -51.25 1.61
CA SER A 15 -23.57 -50.33 0.48
C SER A 15 -24.09 -48.96 0.91
N THR A 16 -25.02 -48.89 1.86
CA THR A 16 -25.50 -47.61 2.41
C THR A 16 -24.40 -46.89 3.20
N GLN A 17 -23.64 -47.60 4.02
CA GLN A 17 -22.52 -47.01 4.77
C GLN A 17 -21.45 -46.45 3.83
N HIS A 18 -21.09 -47.19 2.78
CA HIS A 18 -20.14 -46.73 1.78
C HIS A 18 -20.64 -45.48 1.03
N ASN A 19 -21.93 -45.44 0.70
CA ASN A 19 -22.55 -44.27 0.07
C ASN A 19 -22.54 -43.03 0.99
N ASP A 20 -22.78 -43.21 2.29
CA ASP A 20 -22.72 -42.14 3.28
C ASP A 20 -21.29 -41.61 3.44
N ASP A 21 -20.29 -42.48 3.52
CA ASP A 21 -18.88 -42.10 3.61
C ASP A 21 -18.42 -41.34 2.36
N THR A 22 -18.80 -41.79 1.16
CA THR A 22 -18.47 -41.09 -0.10
C THR A 22 -19.16 -39.73 -0.21
N THR A 23 -20.38 -39.60 0.31
CA THR A 23 -21.11 -38.32 0.38
C THR A 23 -20.41 -37.35 1.32
N ALA A 24 -20.03 -37.80 2.52
CA ALA A 24 -19.30 -36.98 3.49
C ALA A 24 -17.94 -36.53 2.96
N ILE A 25 -17.21 -37.39 2.23
CA ILE A 25 -15.95 -37.02 1.59
C ILE A 25 -16.17 -35.96 0.51
N ARG A 26 -17.22 -36.10 -0.31
CA ARG A 26 -17.57 -35.13 -1.36
C ARG A 26 -17.92 -33.77 -0.76
N GLU A 27 -18.74 -33.74 0.29
CA GLU A 27 -19.09 -32.50 1.00
C GLU A 27 -17.84 -31.81 1.56
N ARG A 28 -16.98 -32.54 2.28
CA ARG A 28 -15.72 -31.99 2.78
C ARG A 28 -14.79 -31.49 1.67
N THR A 29 -14.79 -32.16 0.52
CA THR A 29 -13.98 -31.75 -0.64
C THR A 29 -14.50 -30.44 -1.22
N GLU A 30 -15.82 -30.27 -1.27
CA GLU A 30 -16.45 -29.03 -1.72
C GLU A 30 -16.19 -27.89 -0.72
N ASP A 31 -16.34 -28.13 0.59
CA ASP A 31 -16.02 -27.16 1.63
C ASP A 31 -14.55 -26.69 1.55
N LEU A 32 -13.63 -27.62 1.31
CA LEU A 32 -12.21 -27.31 1.10
C LEU A 32 -11.99 -26.48 -0.16
N ARG A 33 -12.71 -26.78 -1.25
CA ARG A 33 -12.64 -26.03 -2.50
C ARG A 33 -13.11 -24.60 -2.31
N GLU A 34 -14.27 -24.39 -1.68
CA GLU A 34 -14.81 -23.06 -1.38
C GLU A 34 -13.89 -22.26 -0.46
N THR A 35 -13.32 -22.91 0.56
CA THR A 35 -12.33 -22.30 1.46
C THR A 35 -11.08 -21.87 0.69
N MET A 36 -10.57 -22.73 -0.19
CA MET A 36 -9.41 -22.43 -1.02
C MET A 36 -9.67 -21.26 -1.97
N GLU A 37 -10.83 -21.23 -2.62
CA GLU A 37 -11.24 -20.13 -3.51
C GLU A 37 -11.34 -18.80 -2.73
N THR A 38 -11.93 -18.83 -1.53
CA THR A 38 -12.02 -17.66 -0.63
C THR A 38 -10.64 -17.15 -0.22
N VAL A 39 -9.76 -18.04 0.23
CA VAL A 39 -8.38 -17.68 0.63
C VAL A 39 -7.61 -17.11 -0.55
N SER A 40 -7.77 -17.69 -1.75
CA SER A 40 -7.13 -17.20 -2.96
C SER A 40 -7.60 -15.79 -3.32
N ALA A 41 -8.91 -15.52 -3.26
CA ALA A 41 -9.48 -14.20 -3.53
C ALA A 41 -8.95 -13.15 -2.53
N LEU A 42 -9.02 -13.44 -1.23
CA LEU A 42 -8.51 -12.54 -0.18
C LEU A 42 -7.00 -12.28 -0.31
N SER A 43 -6.24 -13.30 -0.70
CA SER A 43 -4.80 -13.16 -0.91
C SER A 43 -4.49 -12.27 -2.12
N SER A 44 -5.25 -12.41 -3.20
CA SER A 44 -5.15 -11.56 -4.39
C SER A 44 -5.48 -10.10 -4.06
N ASP A 45 -6.58 -9.86 -3.34
CA ASP A 45 -6.98 -8.51 -2.93
C ASP A 45 -5.93 -7.86 -2.04
N ARG A 46 -5.39 -8.62 -1.07
CA ARG A 46 -4.33 -8.15 -0.19
C ARG A 46 -3.05 -7.85 -0.95
N LEU A 47 -2.66 -8.68 -1.91
CA LEU A 47 -1.49 -8.43 -2.75
C LEU A 47 -1.66 -7.12 -3.54
N GLY A 48 -2.80 -6.94 -4.21
CA GLY A 48 -3.08 -5.72 -4.96
C GLY A 48 -3.09 -4.46 -4.10
N ALA A 49 -3.57 -4.54 -2.86
CA ALA A 49 -3.49 -3.44 -1.89
C ALA A 49 -2.04 -3.12 -1.48
N LEU A 50 -1.22 -4.15 -1.24
CA LEU A 50 0.19 -3.99 -0.88
C LEU A 50 1.02 -3.40 -2.03
N GLU A 51 0.78 -3.81 -3.27
CA GLU A 51 1.46 -3.26 -4.45
C GLU A 51 1.15 -1.77 -4.64
N GLN A 52 -0.12 -1.38 -4.45
CA GLN A 52 -0.52 0.04 -4.49
C GLN A 52 0.13 0.84 -3.35
N ALA A 53 0.11 0.31 -2.12
CA ALA A 53 0.73 0.95 -0.97
C ALA A 53 2.25 1.11 -1.14
N LEU A 54 2.93 0.09 -1.69
CA LEU A 54 4.36 0.16 -1.98
C LEU A 54 4.69 1.28 -2.97
N ALA A 55 3.98 1.33 -4.10
CA ALA A 55 4.21 2.38 -5.11
C ALA A 55 3.99 3.79 -4.54
N LEU A 56 2.96 3.98 -3.70
CA LEU A 56 2.72 5.25 -3.02
C LEU A 56 3.82 5.58 -2.00
N ALA A 57 4.32 4.58 -1.26
CA ALA A 57 5.37 4.75 -0.26
C ALA A 57 6.71 5.12 -0.90
N GLU A 58 7.06 4.48 -2.02
CA GLU A 58 8.25 4.83 -2.81
C GLU A 58 8.16 6.28 -3.30
N HIS A 59 7.04 6.67 -3.89
CA HIS A 59 6.84 8.03 -4.39
C HIS A 59 6.83 9.10 -3.30
N PHE A 60 6.24 8.78 -2.14
CA PHE A 60 6.28 9.62 -0.95
C PHE A 60 7.73 9.79 -0.47
N GLY A 61 8.47 8.68 -0.36
CA GLY A 61 9.87 8.67 0.08
C GLY A 61 10.77 9.50 -0.83
N GLU A 62 10.66 9.34 -2.15
CA GLU A 62 11.42 10.13 -3.13
C GLU A 62 11.11 11.63 -3.03
N THR A 63 9.81 11.97 -2.94
CA THR A 63 9.39 13.38 -2.85
C THR A 63 9.83 14.02 -1.53
N HIS A 64 9.74 13.28 -0.44
CA HIS A 64 10.23 13.71 0.88
C HIS A 64 11.73 13.95 0.84
N ALA A 65 12.52 12.99 0.34
CA ALA A 65 13.97 13.11 0.28
C ALA A 65 14.41 14.33 -0.56
N GLY A 66 13.77 14.56 -1.71
CA GLY A 66 14.04 15.73 -2.54
C GLY A 66 13.74 17.05 -1.82
N LEU A 67 12.58 17.14 -1.15
CA LEU A 67 12.19 18.35 -0.42
C LEU A 67 13.10 18.61 0.79
N SER A 68 13.44 17.57 1.56
CA SER A 68 14.37 17.68 2.69
C SER A 68 15.75 18.17 2.25
N ALA A 69 16.31 17.58 1.19
CA ALA A 69 17.61 18.00 0.67
C ALA A 69 17.60 19.47 0.22
N TRP A 70 16.52 19.91 -0.43
CA TRP A 70 16.36 21.31 -0.82
C TRP A 70 16.23 22.26 0.38
N LEU A 71 15.48 21.85 1.41
CA LEU A 71 15.34 22.62 2.65
C LEU A 71 16.69 22.78 3.34
N ASP A 72 17.45 21.70 3.50
CA ASP A 72 18.78 21.71 4.13
C ASP A 72 19.76 22.62 3.39
N ASP A 73 19.72 22.63 2.06
CA ASP A 73 20.56 23.51 1.24
C ASP A 73 20.13 24.98 1.33
N THR A 74 18.83 25.23 1.29
CA THR A 74 18.26 26.57 1.39
C THR A 74 18.50 27.18 2.77
N GLU A 75 18.33 26.41 3.85
CA GLU A 75 18.61 26.86 5.21
C GLU A 75 20.08 27.22 5.40
N ARG A 76 21.01 26.40 4.87
CA ARG A 76 22.44 26.72 4.86
C ARG A 76 22.74 28.01 4.08
N HIS A 77 22.16 28.19 2.90
CA HIS A 77 22.31 29.42 2.14
C HIS A 77 21.78 30.65 2.89
N VAL A 78 20.61 30.54 3.51
CA VAL A 78 19.99 31.61 4.31
C VAL A 78 20.84 31.97 5.52
N ALA A 79 21.41 30.98 6.21
CA ALA A 79 22.30 31.18 7.36
C ALA A 79 23.60 31.93 7.01
N MET A 80 24.02 31.87 5.73
CA MET A 80 25.21 32.57 5.22
C MET A 80 24.91 33.98 4.68
N LEU A 81 23.66 34.43 4.71
CA LEU A 81 23.31 35.76 4.23
C LEU A 81 23.99 36.84 5.08
N ALA A 82 24.50 37.87 4.40
CA ALA A 82 25.13 39.00 5.07
C ALA A 82 24.12 39.80 5.90
N LEU A 83 24.61 40.49 6.93
CA LEU A 83 23.82 41.46 7.69
C LEU A 83 23.16 42.49 6.75
N PRO A 84 22.00 43.06 7.14
CA PRO A 84 21.33 44.09 6.36
C PRO A 84 22.28 45.23 5.96
N ALA A 85 22.29 45.56 4.67
CA ALA A 85 23.17 46.58 4.14
C ALA A 85 22.67 48.00 4.50
N LEU A 86 23.61 48.94 4.61
CA LEU A 86 23.35 50.36 4.90
C LEU A 86 23.45 51.25 3.67
N ARG A 87 24.03 50.75 2.58
CA ARG A 87 24.20 51.49 1.33
C ARG A 87 23.11 51.12 0.31
N PRO A 88 22.52 52.09 -0.40
CA PRO A 88 21.42 51.83 -1.34
C PRO A 88 21.74 50.78 -2.42
N ASP A 89 22.95 50.80 -2.98
CA ASP A 89 23.39 49.84 -4.01
C ASP A 89 23.44 48.40 -3.48
N LEU A 90 23.90 48.24 -2.24
CA LEU A 90 23.96 46.94 -1.58
C LEU A 90 22.58 46.46 -1.10
N ILE A 91 21.70 47.38 -0.71
CA ILE A 91 20.30 47.08 -0.37
C ILE A 91 19.56 46.54 -1.59
N ALA A 92 19.71 47.18 -2.76
CA ALA A 92 19.11 46.71 -4.00
C ALA A 92 19.57 45.28 -4.34
N ALA A 93 20.87 45.01 -4.27
CA ALA A 93 21.40 43.66 -4.50
C ALA A 93 20.93 42.62 -3.47
N GLN A 94 20.65 43.02 -2.22
CA GLN A 94 20.04 42.15 -1.21
C GLN A 94 18.56 41.88 -1.51
N GLN A 95 17.82 42.88 -2.00
CA GLN A 95 16.43 42.72 -2.42
C GLN A 95 16.31 41.74 -3.59
N ASP A 96 17.14 41.87 -4.62
CA ASP A 96 17.14 40.95 -5.77
C ASP A 96 17.35 39.49 -5.32
N LYS A 97 18.30 39.26 -4.40
CA LYS A 97 18.55 37.92 -3.82
C LYS A 97 17.36 37.40 -3.02
N HIS A 98 16.68 38.28 -2.28
CA HIS A 98 15.51 37.91 -1.50
C HIS A 98 14.33 37.54 -2.42
N GLU A 99 14.10 38.30 -3.49
CA GLU A 99 13.07 38.00 -4.48
C GLU A 99 13.32 36.64 -5.16
N LEU A 100 14.58 36.34 -5.51
CA LEU A 100 14.95 35.02 -6.03
C LEU A 100 14.69 33.90 -5.02
N LEU A 101 15.00 34.10 -3.75
CA LEU A 101 14.69 33.13 -2.69
C LEU A 101 13.18 32.89 -2.57
N VAL A 102 12.39 33.97 -2.54
CA VAL A 102 10.92 33.87 -2.49
C VAL A 102 10.38 33.12 -3.71
N HIS A 103 10.92 33.37 -4.90
CA HIS A 103 10.57 32.61 -6.09
C HIS A 103 10.90 31.13 -5.94
N ALA A 104 12.12 30.78 -5.53
CA ALA A 104 12.57 29.41 -5.35
C ALA A 104 11.72 28.65 -4.31
N VAL A 105 11.34 29.30 -3.21
CA VAL A 105 10.41 28.75 -2.20
C VAL A 105 9.04 28.46 -2.83
N ASN A 106 8.50 29.39 -3.61
CA ASN A 106 7.21 29.21 -4.27
C ASN A 106 7.24 28.05 -5.29
N GLU A 107 8.36 27.84 -5.96
CA GLU A 107 8.55 26.72 -6.89
C GLU A 107 8.52 25.34 -6.21
N GLN A 108 8.72 25.26 -4.89
CA GLN A 108 8.60 23.99 -4.15
C GLN A 108 7.15 23.62 -3.81
N ARG A 109 6.19 24.54 -3.95
CA ARG A 109 4.79 24.30 -3.60
C ARG A 109 4.18 23.04 -4.26
N PRO A 110 4.42 22.75 -5.56
CA PRO A 110 3.92 21.52 -6.17
C PRO A 110 4.49 20.25 -5.54
N LEU A 111 5.73 20.26 -5.07
CA LEU A 111 6.34 19.11 -4.38
C LEU A 111 5.72 18.90 -2.99
N VAL A 112 5.44 19.98 -2.25
CA VAL A 112 4.72 19.92 -0.98
C VAL A 112 3.30 19.37 -1.20
N ASP A 113 2.58 19.88 -2.19
CA ASP A 113 1.23 19.41 -2.53
C ASP A 113 1.23 17.92 -2.93
N LYS A 114 2.24 17.50 -3.69
CA LYS A 114 2.44 16.11 -4.08
C LYS A 114 2.70 15.22 -2.87
N LEU A 115 3.58 15.63 -1.96
CA LEU A 115 3.91 14.92 -0.74
C LEU A 115 2.67 14.74 0.16
N ASN A 116 1.86 15.80 0.31
CA ASN A 116 0.62 15.74 1.08
C ASN A 116 -0.38 14.76 0.45
N LYS A 117 -0.56 14.81 -0.87
CA LYS A 117 -1.47 13.90 -1.59
C LYS A 117 -1.07 12.43 -1.46
N THR A 118 0.22 12.11 -1.59
CA THR A 118 0.68 10.72 -1.44
C THR A 118 0.63 10.27 0.01
N GLY A 119 0.93 11.17 0.97
CA GLY A 119 0.75 10.90 2.40
C GLY A 119 -0.71 10.59 2.76
N GLU A 120 -1.67 11.38 2.27
CA GLU A 120 -3.10 11.13 2.48
C GLU A 120 -3.57 9.81 1.84
N ALA A 121 -3.02 9.45 0.68
CA ALA A 121 -3.35 8.19 0.00
C ALA A 121 -2.80 6.97 0.76
N LEU A 122 -1.64 7.10 1.41
CA LEU A 122 -1.01 6.02 2.20
C LEU A 122 -1.71 5.73 3.53
N ILE A 123 -2.43 6.70 4.09
CA ILE A 123 -3.15 6.53 5.36
C ILE A 123 -4.47 5.76 5.18
N LYS A 124 -4.98 5.68 3.94
CA LYS A 124 -6.24 5.00 3.60
C LYS A 124 -6.04 3.50 3.43
#